data_AF-A0A7W1KW11-F1
#
_entry.id   AF-A0A7W1KW11-F1
#
_cell.length_a   1.000
_cell.length_b   1.000
_cell.length_c   1.000
_cell.angle_alpha   90.00
_cell.angle_beta   90.00
_cell.angle_gamma   90.00
#
_symmetry.space_group_name_H-M   'P 1'
#
loop_
_entity.id
_entity.type
_entity.pdbx_description
1 polymer ?
#
loop_
_entity_poly.entity_id
_entity_poly.type
_entity_poly.pdbx_seq_one_letter_code
_entity_poly.pdbx_strand_id
1 'polypeptide(L)'
;MQSEILETNPGADIAVYAVWVPFLGGSEDAIDVSVMSDERVQHLWDESAVTSDWFGSNAFDSGTGYDYFLIYGPDARWTQSDVPALTASGATIIGQSGELRGAVEELLAS
;
A
#
# COMPACT_ATOMS: atom_id res chain seq x y z
N MET A 1 5.90 -0.29 -9.83
CA MET A 1 4.66 -0.95 -9.37
C MET A 1 3.62 -1.03 -10.49
N GLN A 2 2.93 0.04 -10.89
CA GLN A 2 1.88 -0.05 -11.93
C GLN A 2 2.41 -0.65 -13.26
N SER A 3 3.36 0.00 -13.91
CA SER A 3 3.88 -0.43 -15.21
C SER A 3 4.67 -1.74 -15.16
N GLU A 4 5.24 -2.07 -13.99
CA GLU A 4 6.11 -3.22 -13.84
C GLU A 4 5.38 -4.48 -13.39
N ILE A 5 4.24 -4.34 -12.71
CA ILE A 5 3.53 -5.44 -12.05
C ILE A 5 2.08 -5.51 -12.51
N LEU A 6 1.33 -4.40 -12.40
CA LEU A 6 -0.09 -4.39 -12.74
C LEU A 6 -0.29 -4.56 -14.25
N GLU A 7 0.37 -3.73 -15.04
CA GLU A 7 0.26 -3.78 -16.51
C GLU A 7 0.80 -5.09 -17.09
N THR A 8 1.79 -5.72 -16.44
CA THR A 8 2.36 -7.00 -16.85
C THR A 8 1.52 -8.20 -16.42
N ASN A 9 0.61 -8.02 -15.45
CA ASN A 9 -0.28 -9.06 -14.93
C ASN A 9 -1.76 -8.60 -14.98
N PRO A 10 -2.35 -8.37 -16.16
CA PRO A 10 -3.69 -7.77 -16.27
C PRO A 10 -4.82 -8.68 -15.74
N GLY A 11 -4.61 -10.00 -15.69
CA GLY A 11 -5.58 -10.96 -15.16
C GLY A 11 -5.40 -11.30 -13.68
N ALA A 12 -4.46 -10.66 -12.99
CA ALA A 12 -4.23 -10.90 -11.58
C ALA A 12 -5.39 -10.40 -10.72
N ASP A 13 -5.93 -11.28 -9.87
CA ASP A 13 -6.95 -10.96 -8.89
C ASP A 13 -6.31 -10.31 -7.64
N ILE A 14 -5.85 -9.08 -7.83
CA ILE A 14 -5.26 -8.26 -6.77
C ILE A 14 -6.01 -6.93 -6.65
N ALA A 15 -6.22 -6.50 -5.41
CA ALA A 15 -6.73 -5.18 -5.10
C ALA A 15 -5.57 -4.30 -4.59
N VAL A 16 -5.46 -3.09 -5.13
CA VAL A 16 -4.43 -2.13 -4.71
C VAL A 16 -5.12 -0.93 -4.08
N TYR A 17 -4.64 -0.51 -2.91
CA TYR A 17 -5.13 0.69 -2.23
C TYR A 17 -4.00 1.72 -2.14
N ALA A 18 -4.18 2.85 -2.80
CA ALA A 18 -3.29 4.01 -2.67
C ALA A 18 -3.88 4.96 -1.61
N VAL A 19 -3.31 4.91 -0.40
CA VAL A 19 -3.76 5.75 0.73
C VAL A 19 -2.92 7.01 0.80
N TRP A 20 -3.57 8.15 0.57
CA TRP A 20 -2.97 9.48 0.59
C TRP A 20 -3.24 10.15 1.94
N VAL A 21 -2.28 10.94 2.41
CA VAL A 21 -2.23 11.47 3.78
C VAL A 21 -1.72 12.92 3.76
N PRO A 22 -2.14 13.80 4.67
CA PRO A 22 -1.87 15.24 4.65
C PRO A 22 -0.45 15.64 5.09
N PHE A 23 0.57 14.85 4.73
CA PHE A 23 1.95 15.24 5.03
C PHE A 23 2.35 16.49 4.26
N LEU A 24 3.19 17.30 4.90
CA LEU A 24 3.71 18.55 4.34
C LEU A 24 2.60 19.55 3.95
N GLY A 25 1.42 19.47 4.58
CA GLY A 25 0.28 20.34 4.28
C GLY A 25 -0.47 19.97 3.00
N GLY A 26 -0.31 18.74 2.52
CA GLY A 26 -1.07 18.22 1.38
C GLY A 26 -2.57 18.16 1.68
N SER A 27 -3.36 18.32 0.63
CA SER A 27 -4.83 18.27 0.65
C SER A 27 -5.34 17.25 -0.37
N GLU A 28 -6.58 16.79 -0.20
CA GLU A 28 -7.19 15.78 -1.08
C GLU A 28 -7.23 16.23 -2.56
N ASP A 29 -7.52 17.50 -2.81
CA ASP A 29 -7.57 18.08 -4.15
C ASP A 29 -6.20 18.17 -4.84
N ALA A 30 -5.10 18.04 -4.09
CA ALA A 30 -3.75 17.99 -4.62
C ALA A 30 -3.31 16.58 -5.07
N ILE A 31 -4.11 15.54 -4.81
CA ILE A 31 -3.79 14.17 -5.18
C ILE A 31 -3.84 14.02 -6.72
N ASP A 32 -2.70 13.69 -7.32
CA ASP A 32 -2.65 13.28 -8.71
C ASP A 32 -2.88 11.77 -8.84
N VAL A 33 -4.14 11.39 -9.07
CA VAL A 33 -4.53 9.98 -9.26
C VAL A 33 -3.93 9.38 -10.54
N SER A 34 -3.48 10.19 -11.50
CA SER A 34 -2.91 9.68 -12.76
C SER A 34 -1.57 8.96 -12.57
N VAL A 35 -0.91 9.16 -11.42
CA VAL A 35 0.31 8.44 -11.03
C VAL A 35 0.05 6.93 -10.89
N MET A 36 -1.17 6.53 -10.54
CA MET A 36 -1.60 5.14 -10.41
C MET A 36 -2.99 4.92 -11.04
N SER A 37 -3.06 5.02 -12.37
CA SER A 37 -4.31 4.95 -13.14
C SER A 37 -4.87 3.55 -13.42
N ASP A 38 -4.22 2.47 -12.99
CA ASP A 38 -4.73 1.10 -13.17
C ASP A 38 -6.10 0.90 -12.48
N GLU A 39 -7.04 0.24 -13.14
CA GLU A 39 -8.43 0.09 -12.66
C GLU A 39 -8.58 -0.68 -11.34
N ARG A 40 -7.55 -1.45 -10.95
CA ARG A 40 -7.51 -2.17 -9.67
C ARG A 40 -7.05 -1.30 -8.51
N VAL A 41 -6.61 -0.06 -8.78
CA VAL A 41 -6.16 0.89 -7.76
C VAL A 41 -7.35 1.69 -7.25
N GLN A 42 -7.64 1.56 -5.97
CA GLN A 42 -8.54 2.43 -5.25
C GLN A 42 -7.74 3.50 -4.49
N HIS A 43 -7.99 4.77 -4.83
CA HIS A 43 -7.41 5.91 -4.14
C HIS A 43 -8.27 6.27 -2.93
N LEU A 44 -7.63 6.43 -1.77
CA LEU A 44 -8.29 6.80 -0.51
C LEU A 44 -7.57 8.00 0.11
N TRP A 45 -8.33 8.97 0.59
CA TRP A 45 -7.81 10.08 1.38
C TRP A 45 -8.00 9.80 2.87
N ASP A 46 -6.91 9.75 3.61
CA ASP A 46 -6.89 9.65 5.07
C ASP A 46 -6.52 11.02 5.67
N GLU A 47 -7.54 11.89 5.75
CA GLU A 47 -7.42 13.27 6.25
C GLU A 47 -6.81 13.35 7.66
N SER A 48 -7.05 12.34 8.49
CA SER A 48 -6.58 12.32 9.88
C SER A 48 -5.28 11.53 10.06
N ALA A 49 -4.69 11.02 8.97
CA ALA A 49 -3.49 10.18 8.99
C ALA A 49 -3.58 8.97 9.94
N VAL A 50 -4.79 8.45 10.16
CA VAL A 50 -5.07 7.32 11.06
C VAL A 50 -4.30 6.07 10.65
N THR A 51 -4.20 5.79 9.34
CA THR A 51 -3.42 4.64 8.85
C THR A 51 -1.94 4.85 9.08
N SER A 52 -1.44 6.07 8.83
CA SER A 52 -0.03 6.43 9.03
C SER A 52 0.42 6.31 10.48
N ASP A 53 -0.41 6.76 11.42
CA ASP A 53 -0.11 6.64 12.85
C ASP A 53 -0.18 5.19 13.32
N TRP A 54 -1.20 4.45 12.88
CA TRP A 54 -1.35 3.05 13.27
C TRP A 54 -0.21 2.19 12.73
N PHE A 55 0.08 2.25 11.42
CA PHE A 55 1.15 1.44 10.83
C PHE A 55 2.55 1.90 11.23
N GLY A 56 2.77 3.21 11.37
CA GLY A 56 4.06 3.71 11.86
C GLY A 56 4.36 3.21 13.27
N SER A 57 3.35 3.10 14.14
CA SER A 57 3.51 2.57 15.50
C SER A 57 3.57 1.04 15.57
N ASN A 58 2.78 0.33 14.75
CA ASN A 58 2.58 -1.12 14.90
C ASN A 58 3.37 -1.99 13.90
N ALA A 59 3.74 -1.44 12.73
CA ALA A 59 4.45 -2.18 11.68
C ALA A 59 5.90 -1.70 11.47
N PHE A 60 6.20 -0.43 11.72
CA PHE A 60 7.50 0.16 11.38
C PHE A 60 8.29 0.77 12.56
N ASP A 61 7.73 0.79 13.77
CA ASP A 61 8.33 1.39 14.98
C ASP A 61 8.91 2.81 14.75
N SER A 62 8.26 3.58 13.87
CA SER A 62 8.71 4.90 13.41
C SER A 62 7.81 6.04 13.89
N GLY A 63 6.71 5.71 14.59
CA GLY A 63 5.69 6.65 15.05
C GLY A 63 4.70 6.95 13.94
N THR A 64 4.91 8.02 13.18
CA THR A 64 4.06 8.41 12.05
C THR A 64 4.79 8.13 10.73
N GLY A 65 4.31 7.15 9.98
CA GLY A 65 4.93 6.72 8.72
C GLY A 65 4.27 7.35 7.49
N TYR A 66 5.05 7.61 6.45
CA TYR A 66 4.57 7.76 5.07
C TYR A 66 5.58 7.09 4.14
N ASP A 67 5.24 6.93 2.86
CA ASP A 67 6.12 6.30 1.88
C ASP A 67 6.48 4.85 2.27
N TYR A 68 5.46 4.01 2.50
CA TYR A 68 5.63 2.59 2.78
C TYR A 68 4.64 1.73 2.01
N PHE A 69 4.94 0.45 1.85
CA PHE A 69 4.02 -0.53 1.30
C PHE A 69 3.72 -1.64 2.31
N LEU A 70 2.54 -2.24 2.15
CA LEU A 70 2.02 -3.34 2.95
C LEU A 70 1.44 -4.37 1.98
N ILE A 71 1.77 -5.64 2.16
CA ILE A 71 1.25 -6.75 1.35
C ILE A 71 0.59 -7.75 2.28
N TYR A 72 -0.64 -8.10 1.91
CA TYR A 72 -1.47 -9.06 2.59
C TYR A 72 -1.70 -10.27 1.69
N GLY A 73 -1.71 -11.46 2.28
CA GLY A 73 -2.07 -12.69 1.56
C GLY A 73 -3.56 -12.77 1.21
N PRO A 74 -3.96 -13.69 0.33
CA PRO A 74 -5.36 -13.83 -0.13
C PRO A 74 -6.35 -14.16 1.01
N ASP A 75 -5.86 -14.76 2.09
CA ASP A 75 -6.65 -15.12 3.28
C ASP A 75 -6.70 -14.00 4.34
N ALA A 76 -6.06 -12.85 4.09
CA ALA A 76 -6.05 -11.75 5.04
C ALA A 76 -7.47 -11.21 5.26
N ARG A 77 -7.89 -11.13 6.53
CA ARG A 77 -9.17 -10.57 6.93
C ARG A 77 -8.96 -9.61 8.09
N TRP A 78 -9.41 -8.38 7.91
CA TRP A 78 -9.49 -7.41 8.99
C TRP A 78 -10.77 -7.67 9.79
N THR A 79 -10.61 -7.92 11.08
CA THR A 79 -11.74 -7.99 12.01
C THR A 79 -11.50 -7.03 13.17
N GLN A 80 -12.51 -6.80 14.01
CA GLN A 80 -12.32 -5.97 15.21
C GLN A 80 -11.30 -6.57 16.20
N SER A 81 -11.13 -7.89 16.21
CA SER A 81 -10.25 -8.59 17.16
C SER A 81 -8.88 -8.93 16.60
N ASP A 82 -8.75 -9.05 15.28
CA ASP A 82 -7.57 -9.59 14.64
C ASP A 82 -7.10 -8.73 13.47
N VAL A 83 -5.84 -8.30 13.58
CA VAL A 83 -5.11 -7.66 12.50
C VAL A 83 -4.43 -8.76 11.68
N PRO A 84 -4.64 -8.83 10.35
CA PRO A 84 -4.02 -9.84 9.53
C PRO A 84 -2.50 -9.65 9.48
N ALA A 85 -1.77 -10.77 9.45
CA ALA A 85 -0.33 -10.75 9.26
C ALA A 85 0.03 -10.23 7.87
N LEU A 86 1.07 -9.41 7.80
CA LEU A 86 1.69 -8.97 6.55
C LEU A 86 2.51 -10.12 5.98
N THR A 87 2.38 -10.38 4.69
CA THR A 87 3.30 -11.28 3.97
C THR A 87 4.60 -10.56 3.62
N ALA A 88 4.53 -9.25 3.37
CA ALA A 88 5.68 -8.37 3.24
C ALA A 88 5.28 -6.92 3.55
N SER A 89 6.27 -6.11 3.93
CA SER A 89 6.11 -4.68 4.17
C SER A 89 7.43 -3.97 4.03
N GLY A 90 7.40 -2.68 3.74
CA GLY A 90 8.63 -1.95 3.48
C GLY A 90 8.52 -0.43 3.44
N ALA A 91 9.62 0.26 3.75
CA ALA A 91 9.75 1.71 3.71
C ALA A 91 11.24 2.11 3.45
N THR A 92 11.56 3.07 2.59
CA THR A 92 10.68 3.82 1.69
C THR A 92 10.29 3.02 0.44
N ILE A 93 9.14 3.30 -0.19
CA ILE A 93 8.68 2.54 -1.37
C ILE A 93 9.70 2.63 -2.50
N ILE A 94 10.29 3.82 -2.74
CA ILE A 94 11.30 4.01 -3.78
C ILE A 94 12.55 3.16 -3.49
N GLY A 95 13.03 3.20 -2.25
CA GLY A 95 14.20 2.44 -1.81
C GLY A 95 14.01 0.94 -1.82
N GLN A 96 12.76 0.47 -1.72
CA GLN A 96 12.40 -0.94 -1.65
C GLN A 96 11.54 -1.41 -2.83
N SER A 97 11.60 -0.71 -3.96
CA SER A 97 10.86 -1.04 -5.18
C SER A 97 11.12 -2.47 -5.68
N GLY A 98 12.34 -2.98 -5.53
CA GLY A 98 12.69 -4.37 -5.84
C GLY A 98 12.05 -5.39 -4.90
N GLU A 99 11.99 -5.10 -3.60
CA GLU A 99 11.35 -5.97 -2.60
C GLU A 99 9.83 -5.97 -2.78
N LEU A 100 9.23 -4.80 -2.98
CA LEU A 100 7.81 -4.66 -3.34
C LEU A 100 7.47 -5.51 -4.56
N ARG A 101 8.30 -5.42 -5.62
CA ARG A 101 8.10 -6.21 -6.83
C ARG A 101 8.14 -7.72 -6.53
N GLY A 102 9.19 -8.20 -5.87
CA GLY A 102 9.35 -9.63 -5.57
C GLY A 102 8.20 -10.16 -4.72
N ALA A 103 7.78 -9.41 -3.69
CA ALA A 103 6.70 -9.82 -2.81
C ALA A 103 5.33 -9.85 -3.52
N VAL A 104 5.07 -8.94 -4.47
CA VAL A 104 3.85 -9.04 -5.29
C VAL A 104 3.94 -10.20 -6.28
N GLU A 105 5.10 -10.43 -6.91
CA GLU A 105 5.29 -11.61 -7.78
C GLU A 105 5.03 -12.93 -7.02
N GLU A 106 5.47 -13.04 -5.77
CA GLU A 106 5.17 -14.18 -4.90
C GLU A 106 3.67 -14.31 -4.58
N LEU A 107 3.00 -13.20 -4.28
CA LEU A 107 1.55 -13.16 -4.05
C LEU A 107 0.76 -13.61 -5.29
N LEU A 108 1.25 -13.28 -6.48
CA LEU A 108 0.61 -13.68 -7.75
C LEU A 108 0.82 -15.16 -8.10
N ALA A 109 1.79 -15.82 -7.47
CA ALA A 109 2.11 -17.21 -7.70
C ALA A 109 1.44 -18.19 -6.71
N SER A 110 0.82 -17.69 -5.64
CA SER A 110 0.14 -18.48 -4.59
C SER A 110 -1.28 -18.89 -4.97
#